data_AF-A0A6N8XLS2-F1
#
_entry.id   AF-A0A6N8XLS2-F1
#
_cell.length_a   1.000
_cell.length_b   1.000
_cell.length_c   1.000
_cell.angle_alpha   90.00
_cell.angle_beta   90.00
_cell.angle_gamma   90.00
#
_symmetry.space_group_name_H-M   'P 1'
#
loop_
_entity.id
_entity.type
_entity.pdbx_description
1 polymer ?
#
loop_
_entity_poly.entity_id
_entity_poly.type
_entity_poly.pdbx_seq_one_letter_code
_entity_poly.pdbx_strand_id
1 'polypeptide(L)'
;MFEDFWPIPIMGGRLRALKKNNRVTGFLVEFEKQDPNLSPSLNQTPEAEVKAHIVGRDKLLPFVKFQIEEAFSFLQCYFNVEIISNEVETEYIAETEEEKRQIQVMSFKTGKSDIDQIVPFDIFARAVMAAEKAPSPAFESSFLHMARAELLRERYIDSFRYSFLLIESVYGGGKFKSSQLKQELKENPDFVKVVTDAISDRIKPKNRKQCDTERLLSTNAQVEAVIDHIVDKRGLYFHGNARRKNPWRPDQQEEAESLSLLTFAMANLIAVEAAKPMFDDALVERYNKAAKDAGAIMKTRIHFRFKDPTESFDREGQVEMNVPGTVPTAKQAVYLANTFLQYFNNQLPTADLVSATCVDVGSDAQLFTFQVKV
;
A
#
# COMPACT_ATOMS: atom_id res chain seq x y z
N MET A 1 -1.99 -3.52 9.93
CA MET A 1 -3.06 -3.34 10.94
C MET A 1 -4.11 -2.39 10.35
N PHE A 2 -5.41 -2.63 10.58
CA PHE A 2 -6.47 -1.67 10.25
C PHE A 2 -6.98 -1.01 11.54
N GLU A 3 -7.15 0.30 11.54
CA GLU A 3 -7.68 1.06 12.69
C GLU A 3 -9.21 0.89 12.82
N ASP A 4 -9.89 0.77 11.68
CA ASP A 4 -11.33 0.51 11.56
C ASP A 4 -11.52 -0.65 10.56
N PHE A 5 -12.63 -1.37 10.65
CA PHE A 5 -13.03 -2.34 9.65
C PHE A 5 -14.50 -2.72 9.85
N TRP A 6 -15.20 -2.91 8.75
CA TRP A 6 -16.59 -3.34 8.72
C TRP A 6 -16.84 -4.17 7.45
N PRO A 7 -17.92 -4.96 7.36
CA PRO A 7 -18.13 -5.86 6.23
C PRO A 7 -18.29 -5.10 4.90
N ILE A 8 -17.41 -5.36 3.93
CA ILE A 8 -17.47 -4.76 2.58
C ILE A 8 -17.92 -5.79 1.53
N PRO A 9 -18.64 -5.39 0.47
CA PRO A 9 -19.01 -6.30 -0.60
C PRO A 9 -17.78 -6.77 -1.40
N ILE A 10 -17.71 -8.06 -1.72
CA ILE A 10 -16.70 -8.66 -2.60
C ILE A 10 -17.33 -9.77 -3.44
N MET A 11 -17.23 -9.74 -4.77
CA MET A 11 -17.65 -10.84 -5.65
C MET A 11 -19.08 -11.39 -5.39
N GLY A 12 -20.02 -10.53 -5.00
CA GLY A 12 -21.39 -10.93 -4.63
C GLY A 12 -21.54 -11.52 -3.21
N GLY A 13 -20.45 -11.66 -2.46
CA GLY A 13 -20.41 -11.94 -1.02
C GLY A 13 -19.99 -10.73 -0.18
N ARG A 14 -19.64 -10.98 1.08
CA ARG A 14 -19.20 -9.97 2.06
C ARG A 14 -17.84 -10.38 2.66
N LEU A 15 -16.86 -9.48 2.58
CA LEU A 15 -15.55 -9.62 3.20
C LEU A 15 -15.57 -8.98 4.59
N ARG A 16 -15.11 -9.70 5.61
CA ARG A 16 -14.78 -9.13 6.92
C ARG A 16 -13.39 -9.50 7.38
N ALA A 17 -12.73 -8.58 8.08
CA ALA A 17 -11.48 -8.86 8.77
C ALA A 17 -11.74 -9.68 10.05
N LEU A 18 -10.87 -10.64 10.32
CA LEU A 18 -10.84 -11.42 11.57
C LEU A 18 -9.75 -10.83 12.48
N LYS A 19 -10.07 -10.62 13.76
CA LYS A 19 -9.21 -9.93 14.72
C LYS A 19 -8.82 -10.85 15.87
N LYS A 20 -7.53 -10.89 16.21
CA LYS A 20 -6.98 -11.48 17.44
C LYS A 20 -5.94 -10.52 18.01
N ASN A 21 -6.01 -10.21 19.32
CA ASN A 21 -5.06 -9.33 20.01
C ASN A 21 -4.80 -7.99 19.30
N ASN A 22 -5.85 -7.30 18.85
CA ASN A 22 -5.74 -6.05 18.09
C ASN A 22 -5.04 -6.12 16.71
N ARG A 23 -4.76 -7.32 16.19
CA ARG A 23 -4.24 -7.52 14.85
C ARG A 23 -5.25 -8.24 13.96
N VAL A 24 -5.30 -7.85 12.70
CA VAL A 24 -6.03 -8.58 11.67
C VAL A 24 -5.24 -9.84 11.36
N THR A 25 -5.82 -11.01 11.66
CA THR A 25 -5.17 -12.32 11.48
C THR A 25 -5.66 -13.06 10.25
N GLY A 26 -6.69 -12.57 9.60
CA GLY A 26 -7.24 -13.17 8.40
C GLY A 26 -8.47 -12.44 7.90
N PHE A 27 -9.03 -12.96 6.82
CA PHE A 27 -10.26 -12.46 6.23
C PHE A 27 -11.24 -13.60 6.10
N LEU A 28 -12.51 -13.30 6.30
CA LEU A 28 -13.61 -14.21 5.98
C LEU A 28 -14.42 -13.61 4.85
N VAL A 29 -14.72 -14.43 3.84
CA VAL A 29 -15.67 -14.11 2.79
C VAL A 29 -16.93 -14.96 2.99
N GLU A 30 -18.06 -14.28 3.13
CA GLU A 30 -19.36 -14.90 3.34
C GLU A 30 -20.22 -14.73 2.08
N PHE A 31 -20.66 -15.84 1.50
CA PHE A 31 -21.59 -15.84 0.38
C PHE A 31 -22.96 -16.33 0.87
N GLU A 32 -24.00 -15.56 0.59
CA GLU A 32 -25.37 -15.93 0.95
C GLU A 32 -26.10 -16.53 -0.26
N LYS A 33 -27.06 -17.43 0.02
CA LYS A 33 -28.00 -18.00 -0.98
C LYS A 33 -27.32 -18.64 -2.19
N GLN A 34 -26.18 -19.30 -1.98
CA GLN A 34 -25.45 -20.01 -3.03
C GLN A 34 -26.06 -21.39 -3.34
N ASP A 35 -25.82 -21.88 -4.56
CA ASP A 35 -26.18 -23.25 -4.94
C ASP A 35 -25.37 -24.26 -4.10
N PRO A 36 -26.02 -25.19 -3.38
CA PRO A 36 -25.33 -26.23 -2.62
C PRO A 36 -24.31 -27.04 -3.43
N ASN A 37 -24.48 -27.18 -4.75
CA ASN A 37 -23.55 -27.87 -5.65
C ASN A 37 -22.19 -27.17 -5.83
N LEU A 38 -22.01 -25.97 -5.28
CA LEU A 38 -20.73 -25.26 -5.22
C LEU A 38 -19.87 -25.70 -4.03
N SER A 39 -20.48 -26.36 -3.03
CA SER A 39 -19.78 -26.83 -1.84
C SER A 39 -19.01 -28.15 -2.08
N PRO A 40 -17.89 -28.39 -1.39
CA PRO A 40 -17.28 -29.72 -1.33
C PRO A 40 -18.27 -30.75 -0.75
N SER A 41 -18.35 -31.92 -1.36
CA SER A 41 -19.26 -32.99 -0.94
C SER A 41 -18.50 -34.12 -0.26
N LEU A 42 -19.12 -34.81 0.69
CA LEU A 42 -18.55 -36.00 1.31
C LEU A 42 -19.17 -37.23 0.65
N ASN A 43 -18.36 -37.98 -0.09
CA ASN A 43 -18.80 -39.27 -0.61
C ASN A 43 -18.41 -40.35 0.38
N GLN A 44 -19.41 -41.05 0.91
CA GLN A 44 -19.21 -42.22 1.75
C GLN A 44 -19.21 -43.48 0.88
N THR A 45 -18.19 -44.30 1.03
CA THR A 45 -18.05 -45.60 0.37
C THR A 45 -17.95 -46.65 1.47
N PRO A 46 -19.09 -47.22 1.92
CA PRO A 46 -19.13 -48.12 3.08
C PRO A 46 -18.24 -49.37 2.95
N GLU A 47 -17.97 -49.78 1.71
CA GLU A 47 -17.23 -51.01 1.36
C GLU A 47 -15.76 -50.77 0.99
N ALA A 48 -15.29 -49.51 0.99
CA ALA A 48 -13.90 -49.17 0.68
C ALA A 48 -13.06 -49.01 1.95
N GLU A 49 -11.75 -49.25 1.82
CA GLU A 49 -10.75 -49.10 2.90
C GLU A 49 -10.77 -47.65 3.48
N VAL A 50 -11.11 -46.68 2.64
CA VAL A 50 -11.43 -45.30 3.03
C VAL A 50 -12.95 -45.10 3.04
N LYS A 51 -13.51 -45.04 4.25
CA LYS A 51 -14.98 -44.99 4.49
C LYS A 51 -15.65 -43.68 4.06
N ALA A 52 -14.89 -42.61 3.95
CA ALA A 52 -15.37 -41.32 3.48
C ALA A 52 -14.24 -40.54 2.79
N HIS A 53 -14.52 -39.97 1.63
CA HIS A 53 -13.59 -39.10 0.93
C HIS A 53 -14.30 -37.81 0.51
N ILE A 54 -13.61 -36.67 0.65
CA ILE A 54 -14.13 -35.37 0.20
C ILE A 54 -13.99 -35.32 -1.32
N VAL A 55 -15.10 -35.11 -2.02
CA VAL A 55 -15.17 -34.99 -3.48
C VAL A 55 -15.58 -33.57 -3.85
N GLY A 56 -14.76 -32.99 -4.73
CA GLY A 56 -14.90 -31.61 -5.20
C GLY A 56 -13.91 -30.67 -4.53
N ARG A 57 -13.37 -29.74 -5.33
CA ARG A 57 -12.68 -28.55 -4.81
C ARG A 57 -13.73 -27.48 -4.58
N ASP A 58 -13.55 -26.66 -3.54
CA ASP A 58 -14.30 -25.43 -3.40
C ASP A 58 -14.12 -24.61 -4.69
N LYS A 59 -15.22 -24.41 -5.43
CA LYS A 59 -15.19 -23.75 -6.73
C LYS A 59 -14.99 -22.25 -6.60
N LEU A 60 -15.32 -21.65 -5.46
CA LEU A 60 -15.20 -20.20 -5.21
C LEU A 60 -13.83 -19.83 -4.67
N LEU A 61 -13.18 -20.74 -3.91
CA LEU A 61 -11.91 -20.48 -3.25
C LEU A 61 -10.79 -19.96 -4.19
N PRO A 62 -10.54 -20.52 -5.39
CA PRO A 62 -9.52 -20.00 -6.29
C PRO A 62 -9.80 -18.55 -6.73
N PHE A 63 -11.07 -18.22 -6.96
CA PHE A 63 -11.46 -16.87 -7.38
C PHE A 63 -11.38 -15.88 -6.23
N VAL A 64 -11.78 -16.27 -5.02
CA VAL A 64 -11.60 -15.46 -3.81
C VAL A 64 -10.12 -15.18 -3.55
N LYS A 65 -9.28 -16.23 -3.63
CA LYS A 65 -7.84 -16.09 -3.46
C LYS A 65 -7.25 -15.12 -4.48
N PHE A 66 -7.57 -15.31 -5.76
CA PHE A 66 -7.14 -14.43 -6.83
C PHE A 66 -7.58 -12.97 -6.58
N GLN A 67 -8.86 -12.75 -6.24
CA GLN A 67 -9.38 -11.40 -5.98
C GLN A 67 -8.67 -10.70 -4.81
N ILE A 68 -8.37 -11.43 -3.74
CA ILE A 68 -7.63 -10.90 -2.60
C ILE A 68 -6.18 -10.61 -2.99
N GLU A 69 -5.53 -11.48 -3.76
CA GLU A 69 -4.18 -11.24 -4.28
C GLU A 69 -4.12 -9.97 -5.14
N GLU A 70 -5.06 -9.80 -6.08
CA GLU A 70 -5.20 -8.60 -6.90
C GLU A 70 -5.41 -7.33 -6.05
N ALA A 71 -6.26 -7.40 -5.02
CA ALA A 71 -6.49 -6.28 -4.10
C ALA A 71 -5.22 -5.90 -3.31
N PHE A 72 -4.38 -6.87 -2.95
CA PHE A 72 -3.13 -6.59 -2.26
C PHE A 72 -2.04 -6.06 -3.17
N SER A 73 -2.01 -6.44 -4.45
CA SER A 73 -1.09 -5.83 -5.43
C SER A 73 -1.28 -4.32 -5.50
N PHE A 74 -2.53 -3.85 -5.53
CA PHE A 74 -2.89 -2.45 -5.38
C PHE A 74 -2.33 -1.80 -4.10
N LEU A 75 -2.43 -2.48 -2.95
CA LEU A 75 -1.91 -1.97 -1.68
C LEU A 75 -0.38 -1.94 -1.64
N GLN A 76 0.28 -2.91 -2.26
CA GLN A 76 1.73 -3.05 -2.27
C GLN A 76 2.45 -1.88 -2.97
N CYS A 77 1.76 -1.21 -3.90
CA CYS A 77 2.23 0.03 -4.52
C CYS A 77 2.49 1.15 -3.49
N TYR A 78 1.72 1.20 -2.40
CA TYR A 78 1.84 2.23 -1.36
C TYR A 78 2.44 1.74 -0.06
N PHE A 79 2.13 0.50 0.31
CA PHE A 79 2.44 -0.06 1.63
C PHE A 79 3.35 -1.28 1.47
N ASN A 80 4.23 -1.48 2.45
CA ASN A 80 5.02 -2.70 2.55
C ASN A 80 4.19 -3.81 3.22
N VAL A 81 3.14 -4.27 2.51
CA VAL A 81 2.28 -5.36 2.96
C VAL A 81 2.60 -6.65 2.21
N GLU A 82 2.60 -7.77 2.93
CA GLU A 82 2.83 -9.10 2.38
C GLU A 82 1.60 -9.96 2.69
N ILE A 83 1.01 -10.62 1.69
CA ILE A 83 0.06 -11.70 1.94
C ILE A 83 0.88 -12.94 2.20
N ILE A 84 0.76 -13.48 3.41
CA ILE A 84 1.38 -14.75 3.73
C ILE A 84 0.34 -15.85 3.52
N SER A 85 0.28 -16.39 2.29
CA SER A 85 -0.75 -17.36 1.90
C SER A 85 -0.38 -18.83 2.19
N ASN A 86 0.86 -19.11 2.61
CA ASN A 86 1.40 -20.47 2.75
C ASN A 86 2.23 -20.69 4.04
N GLU A 87 1.98 -19.94 5.13
CA GLU A 87 2.73 -20.15 6.37
C GLU A 87 2.40 -21.50 7.03
N VAL A 88 3.44 -22.20 7.47
CA VAL A 88 3.35 -23.42 8.26
C VAL A 88 3.80 -23.09 9.67
N GLU A 89 2.87 -23.17 10.62
CA GLU A 89 3.15 -23.13 12.05
C GLU A 89 3.18 -24.58 12.56
N THR A 90 4.34 -25.01 13.07
CA THR A 90 4.49 -26.33 13.69
C THR A 90 4.83 -26.14 15.17
N GLU A 91 3.93 -26.58 16.03
CA GLU A 91 4.13 -26.63 17.47
C GLU A 91 4.47 -28.08 17.88
N TYR A 92 5.56 -28.25 18.63
CA TYR A 92 5.95 -29.55 19.17
C TYR A 92 5.52 -29.63 20.65
N ILE A 93 4.53 -30.47 20.92
CA ILE A 93 4.03 -30.70 22.27
C ILE A 93 4.69 -31.96 22.80
N ALA A 94 5.52 -31.82 23.84
CA ALA A 94 6.10 -32.96 24.54
C ALA A 94 5.05 -33.64 25.42
N GLU A 95 5.08 -34.98 25.48
CA GLU A 95 4.16 -35.75 26.33
C GLU A 95 4.67 -35.83 27.78
N THR A 96 5.96 -35.57 28.00
CA THR A 96 6.63 -35.63 29.32
C THR A 96 7.61 -34.48 29.57
N GLU A 97 7.90 -34.19 30.84
CA GLU A 97 8.83 -33.11 31.24
C GLU A 97 10.30 -33.44 30.92
N GLU A 98 10.68 -34.73 30.86
CA GLU A 98 11.98 -35.18 30.39
C GLU A 98 12.17 -34.92 28.89
N GLU A 99 11.13 -35.14 28.09
CA GLU A 99 11.13 -34.92 26.63
C GLU A 99 11.17 -33.42 26.29
N LYS A 100 10.44 -32.59 27.06
CA LYS A 100 10.48 -31.13 26.97
C LYS A 100 11.88 -30.54 27.19
N ARG A 101 12.71 -31.16 28.04
CA ARG A 101 14.10 -30.73 28.30
C ARG A 101 15.06 -31.06 27.15
N GLN A 102 14.66 -31.94 26.23
CA GLN A 102 15.45 -32.34 25.06
C GLN A 102 15.08 -31.55 23.80
N ILE A 103 13.89 -30.92 23.76
CA ILE A 103 13.46 -30.06 22.65
C ILE A 103 14.17 -28.71 22.75
N GLN A 104 15.24 -28.53 21.95
CA GLN A 104 16.07 -27.32 21.96
C GLN A 104 15.41 -26.10 21.31
N VAL A 105 14.42 -26.31 20.44
CA VAL A 105 13.65 -25.26 19.77
C VAL A 105 12.18 -25.67 19.78
N MET A 106 11.42 -25.13 20.74
CA MET A 106 10.01 -25.49 21.00
C MET A 106 9.04 -24.89 19.97
N SER A 107 9.48 -23.86 19.24
CA SER A 107 8.73 -23.26 18.14
C SER A 107 9.70 -22.72 17.10
N PHE A 108 9.36 -22.93 15.83
CA PHE A 108 10.12 -22.43 14.69
C PHE A 108 9.16 -21.62 13.82
N LYS A 109 9.36 -20.30 13.78
CA LYS A 109 8.64 -19.41 12.86
C LYS A 109 9.62 -18.89 11.82
N THR A 110 9.36 -19.18 10.56
CA THR A 110 10.03 -18.49 9.45
C THR A 110 9.03 -17.53 8.82
N GLY A 111 9.20 -16.26 9.12
CA GLY A 111 8.46 -15.14 8.55
C GLY A 111 9.32 -13.88 8.68
N LYS A 112 9.23 -12.95 7.72
CA LYS A 112 9.89 -11.65 7.86
C LYS A 112 9.31 -10.94 9.08
N SER A 113 10.13 -10.09 9.71
CA SER A 113 9.67 -9.13 10.73
C SER A 113 8.36 -8.49 10.32
N ASP A 114 7.33 -8.61 11.15
CA ASP A 114 6.11 -7.80 11.03
C ASP A 114 6.54 -6.33 11.08
N ILE A 115 6.50 -5.62 9.95
CA ILE A 115 6.37 -4.17 10.03
C ILE A 115 4.92 -3.94 10.37
N ASP A 116 4.62 -3.44 11.57
CA ASP A 116 3.29 -3.00 11.96
C ASP A 116 2.90 -1.77 11.15
N GLN A 117 2.66 -1.95 9.85
CA GLN A 117 2.17 -0.89 9.00
C GLN A 117 0.67 -0.79 9.16
N ILE A 118 0.22 0.40 9.55
CA ILE A 118 -1.19 0.76 9.58
C ILE A 118 -1.60 1.04 8.13
N VAL A 119 -2.56 0.28 7.63
CA VAL A 119 -3.18 0.51 6.34
C VAL A 119 -4.55 1.14 6.60
N PRO A 120 -4.87 2.31 6.02
CA PRO A 120 -6.20 2.87 6.16
C PRO A 120 -7.26 1.96 5.53
N PHE A 121 -8.34 1.69 6.25
CA PHE A 121 -9.37 0.75 5.80
C PHE A 121 -10.08 1.19 4.52
N ASP A 122 -10.24 2.50 4.32
CA ASP A 122 -10.81 3.04 3.07
C ASP A 122 -9.94 2.72 1.84
N ILE A 123 -8.63 2.62 2.02
CA ILE A 123 -7.69 2.28 0.95
C ILE A 123 -7.76 0.77 0.68
N PHE A 124 -7.80 -0.04 1.73
CA PHE A 124 -8.04 -1.49 1.62
C PHE A 124 -9.35 -1.80 0.90
N ALA A 125 -10.46 -1.19 1.33
CA ALA A 125 -11.77 -1.43 0.74
C ALA A 125 -11.82 -1.02 -0.73
N ARG A 126 -11.23 0.13 -1.08
CA ARG A 126 -11.14 0.56 -2.48
C ARG A 126 -10.22 -0.32 -3.32
N ALA A 127 -9.15 -0.88 -2.74
CA ALA A 127 -8.31 -1.87 -3.44
C ALA A 127 -9.12 -3.12 -3.82
N VAL A 128 -9.92 -3.63 -2.88
CA VAL A 128 -10.83 -4.76 -3.13
C VAL A 128 -11.83 -4.43 -4.24
N MET A 129 -12.42 -3.24 -4.21
CA MET A 129 -13.39 -2.80 -5.23
C MET A 129 -12.76 -2.54 -6.60
N ALA A 130 -11.51 -2.07 -6.65
CA ALA A 130 -10.77 -1.81 -7.88
C ALA A 130 -10.36 -3.12 -8.57
N ALA A 131 -9.89 -4.10 -7.79
CA ALA A 131 -9.52 -5.42 -8.28
C ALA A 131 -10.68 -6.18 -8.95
N GLU A 132 -11.95 -5.81 -8.69
CA GLU A 132 -13.10 -6.41 -9.39
C GLU A 132 -13.31 -5.86 -10.80
N LYS A 133 -12.73 -4.69 -11.11
CA LYS A 133 -13.00 -3.94 -12.34
C LYS A 133 -11.83 -3.91 -13.31
N ALA A 134 -10.61 -3.96 -12.81
CA ALA A 134 -9.41 -3.80 -13.62
C ALA A 134 -8.33 -4.80 -13.16
N PRO A 135 -7.44 -5.22 -14.07
CA PRO A 135 -6.22 -5.93 -13.69
C PRO A 135 -5.46 -5.12 -12.64
N SER A 136 -5.00 -5.80 -11.59
CA SER A 136 -4.18 -5.15 -10.58
C SER A 136 -2.79 -4.80 -11.14
N PRO A 137 -2.08 -3.84 -10.52
CA PRO A 137 -0.69 -3.52 -10.85
C PRO A 137 0.27 -4.57 -10.28
N ALA A 138 -0.04 -5.87 -10.43
CA ALA A 138 0.72 -6.96 -9.82
C ALA A 138 2.18 -6.98 -10.29
N PHE A 139 2.43 -6.57 -11.53
CA PHE A 139 3.77 -6.48 -12.09
C PHE A 139 4.57 -5.36 -11.40
N GLU A 140 4.02 -4.15 -11.38
CA GLU A 140 4.62 -2.96 -10.76
C GLU A 140 4.83 -3.17 -9.25
N SER A 141 3.81 -3.71 -8.58
CA SER A 141 3.82 -3.93 -7.13
C SER A 141 4.87 -4.97 -6.73
N SER A 142 5.05 -6.02 -7.54
CA SER A 142 6.06 -7.06 -7.29
C SER A 142 7.48 -6.51 -7.36
N PHE A 143 7.81 -5.76 -8.42
CA PHE A 143 9.15 -5.17 -8.55
C PHE A 143 9.42 -4.10 -7.48
N LEU A 144 8.42 -3.26 -7.17
CA LEU A 144 8.54 -2.29 -6.09
C LEU A 144 8.74 -2.99 -4.73
N HIS A 145 7.98 -4.05 -4.45
CA HIS A 145 8.12 -4.81 -3.21
C HIS A 145 9.50 -5.42 -3.08
N MET A 146 10.02 -6.07 -4.14
CA MET A 146 11.38 -6.61 -4.16
C MET A 146 12.44 -5.51 -3.97
N ALA A 147 12.32 -4.38 -4.67
CA ALA A 147 13.24 -3.26 -4.52
C ALA A 147 13.24 -2.70 -3.10
N ARG A 148 12.04 -2.46 -2.53
CA ARG A 148 11.85 -1.99 -1.15
C ARG A 148 12.49 -2.95 -0.14
N ALA A 149 12.27 -4.25 -0.32
CA ALA A 149 12.77 -5.28 0.58
C ALA A 149 14.31 -5.35 0.57
N GLU A 150 14.95 -5.17 -0.59
CA GLU A 150 16.42 -5.13 -0.67
C GLU A 150 16.99 -3.80 -0.18
N LEU A 151 16.28 -2.68 -0.38
CA LEU A 151 16.66 -1.39 0.17
C LEU A 151 16.69 -1.42 1.71
N LEU A 152 15.67 -2.02 2.34
CA LEU A 152 15.61 -2.20 3.80
C LEU A 152 16.75 -3.09 4.34
N ARG A 153 17.31 -3.97 3.51
CA ARG A 153 18.47 -4.81 3.85
C ARG A 153 19.81 -4.17 3.47
N GLU A 154 19.80 -2.92 3.03
CA GLU A 154 20.97 -2.18 2.53
C GLU A 154 21.68 -2.88 1.36
N ARG A 155 20.95 -3.73 0.61
CA ARG A 155 21.40 -4.37 -0.63
C ARG A 155 21.07 -3.47 -1.82
N TYR A 156 21.74 -2.32 -1.87
CA TYR A 156 21.45 -1.24 -2.81
C TYR A 156 21.56 -1.65 -4.28
N ILE A 157 22.49 -2.54 -4.63
CA ILE A 157 22.66 -3.00 -6.01
C ILE A 157 21.43 -3.79 -6.48
N ASP A 158 20.88 -4.66 -5.64
CA ASP A 158 19.70 -5.46 -5.98
C ASP A 158 18.43 -4.62 -5.99
N SER A 159 18.29 -3.67 -5.05
CA SER A 159 17.21 -2.67 -5.09
C SER A 159 17.24 -1.85 -6.39
N PHE A 160 18.42 -1.39 -6.82
CA PHE A 160 18.59 -0.74 -8.12
C PHE A 160 18.18 -1.66 -9.28
N ARG A 161 18.58 -2.94 -9.25
CA ARG A 161 18.24 -3.90 -10.31
C ARG A 161 16.73 -4.07 -10.45
N TYR A 162 16.02 -4.32 -9.35
CA TYR A 162 14.56 -4.49 -9.39
C TYR A 162 13.85 -3.21 -9.83
N SER A 163 14.31 -2.04 -9.34
CA SER A 163 13.77 -0.75 -9.75
C SER A 163 13.98 -0.49 -11.25
N PHE A 164 15.17 -0.79 -11.77
CA PHE A 164 15.49 -0.61 -13.18
C PHE A 164 14.73 -1.59 -14.08
N LEU A 165 14.53 -2.84 -13.65
CA LEU A 165 13.73 -3.81 -14.40
C LEU A 165 12.28 -3.32 -14.57
N LEU A 166 11.71 -2.69 -13.55
CA LEU A 166 10.40 -2.06 -13.68
C LEU A 166 10.41 -0.92 -14.69
N ILE A 167 11.37 0.00 -14.57
CA ILE A 167 11.54 1.13 -15.50
C ILE A 167 11.68 0.64 -16.95
N GLU A 168 12.57 -0.33 -17.19
CA GLU A 168 12.84 -0.90 -18.51
C GLU A 168 11.60 -1.62 -19.07
N SER A 169 10.83 -2.31 -18.22
CA SER A 169 9.64 -3.04 -18.67
C SER A 169 8.49 -2.10 -19.05
N VAL A 170 8.31 -0.99 -18.31
CA VAL A 170 7.22 -0.04 -18.55
C VAL A 170 7.57 0.94 -19.67
N TYR A 171 8.80 1.46 -19.70
CA TYR A 171 9.18 2.55 -20.60
C TYR A 171 10.26 2.20 -21.62
N GLY A 172 10.86 1.01 -21.54
CA GLY A 172 12.00 0.65 -22.40
C GLY A 172 11.63 0.23 -23.81
N GLY A 173 10.34 0.11 -24.17
CA GLY A 173 9.90 -0.16 -25.54
C GLY A 173 10.47 -1.46 -26.16
N GLY A 174 10.86 -2.43 -25.32
CA GLY A 174 11.55 -3.66 -25.75
C GLY A 174 13.01 -3.46 -26.21
N LYS A 175 13.60 -2.28 -26.01
CA LYS A 175 14.98 -1.96 -26.37
C LYS A 175 15.94 -2.41 -25.28
N PHE A 176 16.92 -3.25 -25.64
CA PHE A 176 17.92 -3.77 -24.69
C PHE A 176 19.35 -3.25 -24.94
N LYS A 177 19.60 -2.60 -26.10
CA LYS A 177 20.88 -1.96 -26.40
C LYS A 177 20.92 -0.59 -25.74
N SER A 178 22.00 -0.28 -25.01
CA SER A 178 22.11 0.95 -24.21
C SER A 178 21.78 2.23 -24.96
N SER A 179 22.26 2.39 -26.20
CA SER A 179 21.97 3.59 -27.01
C SER A 179 20.49 3.73 -27.36
N GLN A 180 19.85 2.62 -27.73
CA GLN A 180 18.43 2.59 -28.08
C GLN A 180 17.55 2.81 -26.85
N LEU A 181 17.90 2.18 -25.72
CA LEU A 181 17.16 2.33 -24.47
C LEU A 181 17.27 3.77 -23.93
N LYS A 182 18.46 4.38 -23.97
CA LYS A 182 18.64 5.79 -23.60
C LYS A 182 17.77 6.71 -24.44
N GLN A 183 17.71 6.48 -25.75
CA GLN A 183 16.86 7.27 -26.64
C GLN A 183 15.38 7.10 -26.30
N GLU A 184 14.90 5.87 -26.20
CA GLU A 184 13.50 5.55 -25.88
C GLU A 184 13.04 6.21 -24.57
N LEU A 185 13.85 6.09 -23.51
CA LEU A 185 13.53 6.66 -22.21
C LEU A 185 13.50 8.20 -22.23
N LYS A 186 14.37 8.86 -23.01
CA LYS A 186 14.39 10.33 -23.13
C LYS A 186 13.25 10.86 -23.98
N GLU A 187 12.81 10.11 -24.98
CA GLU A 187 11.70 10.50 -25.86
C GLU A 187 10.33 10.27 -25.21
N ASN A 188 10.28 9.48 -24.13
CA ASN A 188 9.04 9.24 -23.38
C ASN A 188 8.76 10.37 -22.37
N PRO A 189 7.72 11.23 -22.60
CA PRO A 189 7.45 12.37 -21.74
C PRO A 189 7.01 11.97 -20.32
N ASP A 190 6.31 10.85 -20.18
CA ASP A 190 5.85 10.36 -18.88
C ASP A 190 7.03 9.91 -18.03
N PHE A 191 8.00 9.21 -18.62
CA PHE A 191 9.22 8.82 -17.91
C PHE A 191 10.09 10.03 -17.57
N VAL A 192 10.24 11.00 -18.46
CA VAL A 192 10.94 12.26 -18.18
C VAL A 192 10.32 12.98 -16.97
N LYS A 193 8.99 13.00 -16.87
CA LYS A 193 8.29 13.53 -15.70
C LYS A 193 8.59 12.72 -14.44
N VAL A 194 8.53 11.39 -14.50
CA VAL A 194 8.89 10.51 -13.37
C VAL A 194 10.31 10.80 -12.87
N VAL A 195 11.27 10.97 -13.78
CA VAL A 195 12.66 11.29 -13.40
C VAL A 195 12.75 12.68 -12.76
N THR A 196 12.06 13.65 -13.32
CA THR A 196 12.01 15.03 -12.78
C THR A 196 11.46 15.04 -11.35
N ASP A 197 10.33 14.39 -11.14
CA ASP A 197 9.66 14.30 -9.84
C ASP A 197 10.55 13.56 -8.83
N ALA A 198 11.19 12.45 -9.22
CA ALA A 198 12.09 11.68 -8.37
C ALA A 198 13.37 12.45 -7.97
N ILE A 199 13.87 13.34 -8.83
CA ILE A 199 15.00 14.24 -8.50
C ILE A 199 14.55 15.29 -7.47
N SER A 200 13.35 15.84 -7.63
CA SER A 200 12.82 16.90 -6.78
C SER A 200 12.54 16.43 -5.34
N ASP A 201 11.96 15.24 -5.18
CA ASP A 201 11.59 14.67 -3.87
C ASP A 201 12.59 13.62 -3.36
N ARG A 202 13.86 13.74 -3.77
CA ARG A 202 14.86 12.70 -3.48
C ARG A 202 15.20 12.60 -1.99
N ILE A 203 15.22 11.37 -1.49
CA ILE A 203 15.82 11.05 -0.20
C ILE A 203 17.34 11.15 -0.34
N LYS A 204 17.98 11.93 0.53
CA LYS A 204 19.44 12.09 0.52
C LYS A 204 20.10 10.86 1.17
N PRO A 205 21.17 10.31 0.57
CA PRO A 205 21.87 9.13 1.09
C PRO A 205 22.56 9.45 2.42
N LYS A 206 22.92 8.40 3.17
CA LYS A 206 23.74 8.50 4.37
C LYS A 206 25.16 8.99 4.03
N ASN A 207 25.77 8.45 2.96
CA ASN A 207 27.15 8.74 2.57
C ASN A 207 27.28 9.46 1.22
N ARG A 208 27.38 10.81 1.24
CA ARG A 208 27.42 11.64 0.00
C ARG A 208 28.77 11.68 -0.73
N LYS A 209 29.88 11.30 -0.08
CA LYS A 209 31.22 11.71 -0.52
C LYS A 209 31.84 10.86 -1.64
N GLN A 210 31.27 9.69 -1.97
CA GLN A 210 31.89 8.75 -2.91
C GLN A 210 30.98 8.25 -4.04
N CYS A 211 29.71 8.69 -4.10
CA CYS A 211 28.79 8.25 -5.13
C CYS A 211 28.83 9.19 -6.36
N ASP A 212 29.00 8.61 -7.54
CA ASP A 212 28.94 9.37 -8.80
C ASP A 212 27.52 9.86 -9.15
N THR A 213 26.48 9.16 -8.69
CA THR A 213 25.09 9.65 -8.76
C THR A 213 24.92 10.95 -7.98
N GLU A 214 25.46 11.06 -6.76
CA GLU A 214 25.40 12.33 -6.01
C GLU A 214 26.20 13.42 -6.70
N ARG A 215 27.36 13.09 -7.25
CA ARG A 215 28.17 14.06 -7.99
C ARG A 215 27.38 14.63 -9.16
N LEU A 216 26.72 13.77 -9.95
CA LEU A 216 25.87 14.17 -11.06
C LEU A 216 24.71 15.07 -10.57
N LEU A 217 23.98 14.64 -9.54
CA LEU A 217 22.84 15.40 -9.03
C LEU A 217 23.25 16.72 -8.37
N SER A 218 24.47 16.82 -7.83
CA SER A 218 24.98 18.05 -7.18
C SER A 218 25.29 19.18 -8.17
N THR A 219 25.43 18.87 -9.45
CA THR A 219 25.73 19.84 -10.51
C THR A 219 24.49 20.34 -11.26
N ASN A 220 23.29 20.20 -10.68
CA ASN A 220 22.00 20.50 -11.36
C ASN A 220 21.92 19.81 -12.73
N ALA A 221 22.22 18.51 -12.77
CA ALA A 221 22.21 17.74 -14.01
C ALA A 221 20.84 17.80 -14.69
N GLN A 222 20.86 17.90 -16.02
CA GLN A 222 19.66 17.77 -16.86
C GLN A 222 19.11 16.34 -16.75
N VAL A 223 17.80 16.19 -16.91
CA VAL A 223 17.09 14.92 -16.77
C VAL A 223 17.67 13.85 -17.69
N GLU A 224 18.03 14.22 -18.92
CA GLU A 224 18.62 13.34 -19.91
C GLU A 224 19.96 12.77 -19.45
N ALA A 225 20.77 13.55 -18.72
CA ALA A 225 22.04 13.08 -18.17
C ALA A 225 21.82 12.08 -17.03
N VAL A 226 20.75 12.26 -16.24
CA VAL A 226 20.35 11.30 -15.21
C VAL A 226 19.87 9.99 -15.84
N ILE A 227 19.08 10.06 -16.91
CA ILE A 227 18.65 8.88 -17.67
C ILE A 227 19.87 8.13 -18.23
N ASP A 228 20.81 8.85 -18.85
CA ASP A 228 22.04 8.24 -19.38
C ASP A 228 22.82 7.50 -18.29
N HIS A 229 22.99 8.16 -17.14
CA HIS A 229 23.69 7.62 -15.99
C HIS A 229 23.04 6.32 -15.47
N ILE A 230 21.72 6.31 -15.34
CA ILE A 230 20.97 5.13 -14.86
C ILE A 230 21.15 3.94 -15.83
N VAL A 231 21.07 4.16 -17.14
CA VAL A 231 21.28 3.10 -18.14
C VAL A 231 22.74 2.62 -18.17
N ASP A 232 23.71 3.52 -18.01
CA ASP A 232 25.12 3.15 -17.94
C ASP A 232 25.43 2.31 -16.69
N LYS A 233 24.79 2.66 -15.57
CA LYS A 233 24.88 1.89 -14.32
C LYS A 233 24.24 0.52 -14.41
N ARG A 234 23.18 0.35 -15.20
CA ARG A 234 22.66 -0.99 -15.52
C ARG A 234 23.74 -1.86 -16.19
N GLY A 235 24.49 -1.30 -17.13
CA GLY A 235 25.62 -2.01 -17.76
C GLY A 235 26.68 -2.49 -16.77
N LEU A 236 26.94 -1.71 -15.71
CA LEU A 236 27.85 -2.08 -14.62
C LEU A 236 27.23 -3.13 -13.69
N TYR A 237 26.05 -2.87 -13.14
CA TYR A 237 25.51 -3.64 -12.03
C TYR A 237 24.75 -4.90 -12.45
N PHE A 238 24.34 -5.07 -13.71
CA PHE A 238 23.65 -6.29 -14.15
C PHE A 238 24.60 -7.35 -14.68
N HIS A 239 25.77 -6.95 -15.18
CA HIS A 239 26.71 -7.85 -15.86
C HIS A 239 27.98 -7.98 -15.03
N GLY A 240 28.13 -9.10 -14.33
CA GLY A 240 29.37 -9.44 -13.63
C GLY A 240 30.49 -9.69 -14.64
N ASN A 241 31.33 -8.69 -14.89
CA ASN A 241 32.53 -8.85 -15.72
C ASN A 241 33.79 -8.69 -14.87
N ALA A 242 34.33 -9.82 -14.40
CA ALA A 242 35.54 -9.87 -13.59
C ALA A 242 36.80 -9.34 -14.33
N ARG A 243 36.77 -9.22 -15.66
CA ARG A 243 37.87 -8.66 -16.47
C ARG A 243 37.80 -7.15 -16.63
N ARG A 244 36.72 -6.50 -16.20
CA ARG A 244 36.60 -5.04 -16.22
C ARG A 244 37.63 -4.44 -15.25
N LYS A 245 38.25 -3.32 -15.61
CA LYS A 245 39.21 -2.61 -14.75
C LYS A 245 38.61 -2.17 -13.40
N ASN A 246 37.30 -1.96 -13.36
CA ASN A 246 36.55 -1.61 -12.15
C ASN A 246 35.23 -2.41 -12.12
N PRO A 247 35.26 -3.69 -11.71
CA PRO A 247 34.05 -4.48 -11.55
C PRO A 247 33.33 -4.06 -10.27
N TRP A 248 31.99 -4.11 -10.26
CA TRP A 248 31.26 -3.98 -9.00
C TRP A 248 31.54 -5.19 -8.12
N ARG A 249 31.50 -5.00 -6.80
CA ARG A 249 31.70 -6.07 -5.84
C ARG A 249 30.47 -6.24 -4.94
N PRO A 250 30.03 -7.47 -4.65
CA PRO A 250 28.86 -7.70 -3.78
C PRO A 250 28.99 -7.13 -2.37
N ASP A 251 30.21 -7.03 -1.85
CA ASP A 251 30.52 -6.44 -0.54
C ASP A 251 30.53 -4.90 -0.55
N GLN A 252 30.45 -4.26 -1.71
CA GLN A 252 30.52 -2.80 -1.88
C GLN A 252 29.16 -2.23 -2.29
N GLN A 253 28.20 -2.25 -1.36
CA GLN A 253 26.84 -1.77 -1.63
C GLN A 253 26.73 -0.23 -1.57
N GLU A 254 27.50 0.43 -0.71
CA GLU A 254 27.36 1.87 -0.41
C GLU A 254 27.50 2.78 -1.64
N GLU A 255 28.35 2.41 -2.61
CA GLU A 255 28.52 3.19 -3.84
C GLU A 255 27.23 3.27 -4.68
N ALA A 256 26.33 2.29 -4.52
CA ALA A 256 25.05 2.22 -5.21
C ALA A 256 23.89 2.85 -4.40
N GLU A 257 24.12 3.31 -3.17
CA GLU A 257 23.06 3.82 -2.28
C GLU A 257 22.20 4.90 -2.96
N SER A 258 22.81 5.99 -3.43
CA SER A 258 22.08 7.08 -4.09
C SER A 258 21.38 6.67 -5.38
N LEU A 259 22.01 5.80 -6.17
CA LEU A 259 21.40 5.30 -7.39
C LEU A 259 20.16 4.46 -7.06
N SER A 260 20.27 3.61 -6.04
CA SER A 260 19.18 2.78 -5.54
C SER A 260 18.04 3.63 -5.00
N LEU A 261 18.31 4.63 -4.17
CA LEU A 261 17.30 5.54 -3.63
C LEU A 261 16.57 6.31 -4.75
N LEU A 262 17.33 6.82 -5.73
CA LEU A 262 16.79 7.56 -6.86
C LEU A 262 15.89 6.67 -7.73
N THR A 263 16.37 5.49 -8.12
CA THR A 263 15.59 4.55 -8.96
C THR A 263 14.43 3.91 -8.21
N PHE A 264 14.55 3.71 -6.90
CA PHE A 264 13.44 3.30 -6.05
C PHE A 264 12.35 4.38 -6.01
N ALA A 265 12.71 5.66 -5.91
CA ALA A 265 11.73 6.76 -5.98
C ALA A 265 11.00 6.76 -7.33
N MET A 266 11.71 6.54 -8.44
CA MET A 266 11.10 6.38 -9.77
C MET A 266 10.16 5.18 -9.81
N ALA A 267 10.60 3.99 -9.36
CA ALA A 267 9.78 2.79 -9.30
C ALA A 267 8.51 2.99 -8.44
N ASN A 268 8.63 3.73 -7.33
CA ASN A 268 7.51 4.07 -6.47
C ASN A 268 6.50 4.97 -7.19
N LEU A 269 6.95 6.02 -7.90
CA LEU A 269 6.06 6.87 -8.70
C LEU A 269 5.31 6.08 -9.79
N ILE A 270 6.01 5.16 -10.46
CA ILE A 270 5.42 4.28 -11.48
C ILE A 270 4.32 3.40 -10.87
N ALA A 271 4.62 2.73 -9.76
CA ALA A 271 3.66 1.84 -9.10
C ALA A 271 2.45 2.59 -8.52
N VAL A 272 2.67 3.81 -8.00
CA VAL A 272 1.60 4.70 -7.50
C VAL A 272 0.67 5.11 -8.64
N GLU A 273 1.19 5.47 -9.81
CA GLU A 273 0.35 5.78 -10.98
C GLU A 273 -0.43 4.54 -11.45
N ALA A 274 0.19 3.36 -11.45
CA ALA A 274 -0.50 2.11 -11.79
C ALA A 274 -1.63 1.74 -10.80
N ALA A 275 -1.52 2.16 -9.54
CA ALA A 275 -2.55 1.96 -8.53
C ALA A 275 -3.63 3.05 -8.47
N LYS A 276 -3.54 4.08 -9.33
CA LYS A 276 -4.51 5.18 -9.43
C LYS A 276 -5.98 4.76 -9.60
N PRO A 277 -6.33 3.65 -10.29
CA PRO A 277 -7.73 3.22 -10.40
C PRO A 277 -8.45 3.04 -9.06
N MET A 278 -7.73 2.78 -7.96
CA MET A 278 -8.31 2.73 -6.62
C MET A 278 -8.95 4.04 -6.15
N PHE A 279 -8.57 5.16 -6.77
CA PHE A 279 -9.00 6.50 -6.39
C PHE A 279 -10.05 7.09 -7.32
N ASP A 280 -10.59 6.29 -8.26
CA ASP A 280 -11.70 6.69 -9.09
C ASP A 280 -12.91 7.12 -8.25
N ASP A 281 -13.52 8.26 -8.60
CA ASP A 281 -14.66 8.82 -7.86
C ASP A 281 -15.82 7.82 -7.72
N ALA A 282 -16.04 7.00 -8.75
CA ALA A 282 -17.05 5.94 -8.74
C ALA A 282 -16.80 4.88 -7.63
N LEU A 283 -15.53 4.63 -7.26
CA LEU A 283 -15.20 3.73 -6.16
C LEU A 283 -15.38 4.41 -4.81
N VAL A 284 -15.17 5.73 -4.72
CA VAL A 284 -15.48 6.51 -3.51
C VAL A 284 -16.98 6.48 -3.24
N GLU A 285 -17.80 6.71 -4.27
CA GLU A 285 -19.26 6.60 -4.15
C GLU A 285 -19.71 5.20 -3.75
N ARG A 286 -19.12 4.17 -4.38
CA ARG A 286 -19.39 2.77 -4.03
C ARG A 286 -19.01 2.46 -2.58
N TYR A 287 -17.86 2.92 -2.12
CA TYR A 287 -17.41 2.78 -0.74
C TYR A 287 -18.38 3.46 0.24
N ASN A 288 -18.78 4.69 -0.05
CA ASN A 288 -19.74 5.44 0.76
C ASN A 288 -21.11 4.73 0.83
N LYS A 289 -21.56 4.16 -0.29
CA LYS A 289 -22.80 3.37 -0.33
C LYS A 289 -22.66 2.09 0.49
N ALA A 290 -21.58 1.34 0.31
CA ALA A 290 -21.31 0.12 1.07
C ALA A 290 -21.27 0.39 2.58
N ALA A 291 -20.70 1.52 2.99
CA ALA A 291 -20.67 1.94 4.40
C ALA A 291 -22.09 2.17 4.94
N LYS A 292 -22.95 2.86 4.18
CA LYS A 292 -24.37 3.05 4.53
C LYS A 292 -25.11 1.72 4.65
N ASP A 293 -24.96 0.85 3.66
CA ASP A 293 -25.63 -0.45 3.61
C ASP A 293 -25.16 -1.39 4.76
N ALA A 294 -23.91 -1.23 5.21
CA ALA A 294 -23.36 -1.94 6.35
C ALA A 294 -23.70 -1.31 7.71
N GLY A 295 -24.37 -0.14 7.74
CA GLY A 295 -24.59 0.64 8.96
C GLY A 295 -23.32 1.26 9.54
N ALA A 296 -22.23 1.29 8.78
CA ALA A 296 -20.91 1.81 9.17
C ALA A 296 -20.77 3.30 8.83
N ILE A 297 -21.66 4.11 9.40
CA ILE A 297 -21.64 5.58 9.24
C ILE A 297 -21.49 6.23 10.62
N MET A 298 -20.39 6.93 10.79
CA MET A 298 -20.14 7.76 11.96
C MET A 298 -20.75 9.14 11.74
N LYS A 299 -21.55 9.59 12.71
CA LYS A 299 -22.14 10.92 12.74
C LYS A 299 -21.22 11.82 13.54
N THR A 300 -20.79 12.92 12.95
CA THR A 300 -19.89 13.88 13.59
C THR A 300 -20.55 15.24 13.70
N ARG A 301 -20.20 15.98 14.75
CA ARG A 301 -20.65 17.34 14.97
C ARG A 301 -19.45 18.26 15.11
N ILE A 302 -19.45 19.32 14.34
CA ILE A 302 -18.39 20.34 14.34
C ILE A 302 -18.98 21.61 14.91
N HIS A 303 -18.48 22.01 16.08
CA HIS A 303 -18.74 23.32 16.65
C HIS A 303 -17.61 24.25 16.25
N PHE A 304 -17.94 25.46 15.82
CA PHE A 304 -16.95 26.41 15.37
C PHE A 304 -17.30 27.83 15.81
N ARG A 305 -16.27 28.66 15.91
CA ARG A 305 -16.39 30.10 16.17
C ARG A 305 -15.84 30.86 14.99
N PHE A 306 -16.51 31.93 14.62
CA PHE A 306 -16.15 32.77 13.49
C PHE A 306 -16.47 34.23 13.78
N LYS A 307 -15.85 35.12 13.02
CA LYS A 307 -16.06 36.56 13.16
C LYS A 307 -16.48 37.15 11.83
N ASP A 308 -17.64 37.79 11.81
CA ASP A 308 -18.05 38.60 10.67
C ASP A 308 -17.24 39.91 10.66
N PRO A 309 -16.77 40.40 9.49
CA PRO A 309 -15.91 41.60 9.42
C PRO A 309 -16.57 42.86 10.01
N THR A 310 -17.89 42.89 10.06
CA THR A 310 -18.69 44.00 10.58
C THR A 310 -18.93 43.95 12.08
N GLU A 311 -18.56 42.86 12.75
CA GLU A 311 -18.86 42.61 14.15
C GLU A 311 -17.61 42.61 15.03
N SER A 312 -17.75 43.05 16.27
CA SER A 312 -16.64 43.10 17.24
C SER A 312 -16.54 41.84 18.11
N PHE A 313 -17.46 40.89 17.95
CA PHE A 313 -17.55 39.69 18.77
C PHE A 313 -17.54 38.42 17.91
N ASP A 314 -17.17 37.30 18.52
CA ASP A 314 -17.19 35.99 17.86
C ASP A 314 -18.61 35.43 17.89
N ARG A 315 -19.03 34.81 16.77
CA ARG A 315 -20.26 34.04 16.66
C ARG A 315 -19.95 32.56 16.75
N GLU A 316 -20.94 31.79 17.16
CA GLU A 316 -20.86 30.33 17.20
C GLU A 316 -21.68 29.72 16.07
N GLY A 317 -21.18 28.63 15.50
CA GLY A 317 -21.85 27.84 14.48
C GLY A 317 -21.69 26.35 14.75
N GLN A 318 -22.59 25.57 14.16
CA GLN A 318 -22.55 24.12 14.22
C GLN A 318 -22.89 23.51 12.86
N VAL A 319 -22.21 22.44 12.49
CA VAL A 319 -22.56 21.60 11.35
C VAL A 319 -22.41 20.13 11.71
N GLU A 320 -23.32 19.29 11.21
CA GLU A 320 -23.24 17.84 11.34
C GLU A 320 -22.76 17.22 10.01
N MET A 321 -21.83 16.27 10.08
CA MET A 321 -21.25 15.60 8.92
C MET A 321 -21.25 14.10 9.15
N ASN A 322 -21.54 13.34 8.09
CA ASN A 322 -21.50 11.88 8.12
C ASN A 322 -20.26 11.39 7.38
N VAL A 323 -19.54 10.45 7.99
CA VAL A 323 -18.37 9.82 7.36
C VAL A 323 -18.43 8.30 7.48
N PRO A 324 -17.95 7.56 6.46
CA PRO A 324 -17.79 6.13 6.55
C PRO A 324 -16.86 5.73 7.69
N GLY A 325 -17.31 4.81 8.51
CA GLY A 325 -16.53 4.18 9.57
C GLY A 325 -17.35 3.87 10.82
N THR A 326 -16.74 3.07 11.70
CA THR A 326 -17.34 2.66 12.99
C THR A 326 -16.56 3.16 14.19
N VAL A 327 -15.33 3.61 13.99
CA VAL A 327 -14.47 4.19 15.02
C VAL A 327 -13.75 5.44 14.49
N PRO A 328 -13.49 6.44 15.34
CA PRO A 328 -12.68 7.59 14.98
C PRO A 328 -11.23 7.21 14.61
N THR A 329 -10.73 7.75 13.50
CA THR A 329 -9.34 7.57 13.03
C THR A 329 -8.70 8.92 12.69
N ALA A 330 -7.37 8.99 12.74
CA ALA A 330 -6.63 10.22 12.39
C ALA A 330 -6.92 10.67 10.95
N LYS A 331 -7.09 9.72 10.03
CA LYS A 331 -7.38 10.03 8.62
C LYS A 331 -8.79 10.61 8.43
N GLN A 332 -9.78 10.11 9.16
CA GLN A 332 -11.11 10.72 9.17
C GLN A 332 -11.08 12.14 9.74
N ALA A 333 -10.27 12.39 10.78
CA ALA A 333 -10.13 13.73 11.35
C ALA A 333 -9.59 14.73 10.30
N VAL A 334 -8.57 14.36 9.53
CA VAL A 334 -8.03 15.19 8.44
C VAL A 334 -9.07 15.40 7.33
N TYR A 335 -9.78 14.34 6.92
CA TYR A 335 -10.83 14.44 5.90
C TYR A 335 -11.96 15.39 6.34
N LEU A 336 -12.45 15.25 7.57
CA LEU A 336 -13.49 16.10 8.14
C LEU A 336 -13.03 17.55 8.27
N ALA A 337 -11.79 17.79 8.71
CA ALA A 337 -11.24 19.14 8.79
C ALA A 337 -11.22 19.81 7.40
N ASN A 338 -10.73 19.12 6.37
CA ASN A 338 -10.71 19.66 5.01
C ASN A 338 -12.13 19.91 4.46
N THR A 339 -13.05 18.96 4.67
CA THR A 339 -14.44 19.08 4.24
C THR A 339 -15.14 20.25 4.94
N PHE A 340 -14.88 20.42 6.23
CA PHE A 340 -15.37 21.56 7.01
C PHE A 340 -14.82 22.89 6.53
N LEU A 341 -13.52 22.99 6.27
CA LEU A 341 -12.92 24.23 5.76
C LEU A 341 -13.51 24.62 4.40
N GLN A 342 -13.75 23.65 3.51
CA GLN A 342 -14.45 23.90 2.24
C GLN A 342 -15.89 24.37 2.48
N TYR A 343 -16.63 23.70 3.37
CA TYR A 343 -17.98 24.11 3.75
C TYR A 343 -18.01 25.54 4.30
N PHE A 344 -17.12 25.88 5.23
CA PHE A 344 -17.03 27.19 5.86
C PHE A 344 -16.79 28.28 4.83
N ASN A 345 -15.78 28.10 3.95
CA ASN A 345 -15.45 29.07 2.90
C ASN A 345 -16.59 29.28 1.90
N ASN A 346 -17.40 28.24 1.64
CA ASN A 346 -18.53 28.33 0.71
C ASN A 346 -19.77 29.00 1.33
N GLN A 347 -20.03 28.75 2.61
CA GLN A 347 -21.23 29.27 3.30
C GLN A 347 -21.01 30.64 3.95
N LEU A 348 -19.78 30.92 4.40
CA LEU A 348 -19.39 32.14 5.10
C LEU A 348 -18.13 32.76 4.47
N PRO A 349 -18.18 33.15 3.18
CA PRO A 349 -16.99 33.53 2.40
C PRO A 349 -16.28 34.79 2.91
N THR A 350 -16.97 35.63 3.69
CA THR A 350 -16.42 36.87 4.26
C THR A 350 -16.03 36.74 5.73
N ALA A 351 -16.38 35.65 6.40
CA ALA A 351 -16.12 35.48 7.82
C ALA A 351 -14.72 34.93 8.07
N ASP A 352 -14.10 35.39 9.15
CA ASP A 352 -12.83 34.83 9.62
C ASP A 352 -13.12 33.68 10.58
N LEU A 353 -12.63 32.48 10.25
CA LEU A 353 -12.71 31.33 11.15
C LEU A 353 -11.77 31.56 12.34
N VAL A 354 -12.29 31.44 13.57
CA VAL A 354 -11.52 31.58 14.81
C VAL A 354 -11.09 30.20 15.33
N SER A 355 -12.03 29.25 15.40
CA SER A 355 -11.75 27.91 15.92
C SER A 355 -12.77 26.89 15.46
N ALA A 356 -12.38 25.62 15.41
CA ALA A 356 -13.31 24.51 15.20
C ALA A 356 -12.95 23.30 16.05
N THR A 357 -13.95 22.58 16.53
CA THR A 357 -13.83 21.33 17.28
C THR A 357 -14.83 20.32 16.76
N CYS A 358 -14.35 19.14 16.37
CA CYS A 358 -15.16 18.05 15.86
C CYS A 358 -15.20 16.90 16.86
N VAL A 359 -16.41 16.38 17.12
CA VAL A 359 -16.65 15.23 17.98
C VAL A 359 -17.48 14.18 17.26
N ASP A 360 -17.24 12.90 17.58
CA ASP A 360 -18.17 11.81 17.24
C ASP A 360 -19.39 11.89 18.16
N VAL A 361 -20.59 11.90 17.57
CA VAL A 361 -21.85 11.96 18.33
C VAL A 361 -22.13 10.66 19.07
N GLY A 362 -21.58 9.53 18.62
CA GLY A 362 -21.78 8.23 19.26
C GLY A 362 -20.94 8.02 20.52
N SER A 363 -19.66 8.40 20.46
CA SER A 363 -18.70 8.12 21.55
C SER A 363 -18.17 9.37 22.28
N ASP A 364 -18.59 10.58 21.91
CA ASP A 364 -18.04 11.87 22.35
C ASP A 364 -16.51 12.00 22.14
N ALA A 365 -15.92 11.16 21.29
CA ALA A 365 -14.50 11.23 21.01
C ALA A 365 -14.19 12.46 20.15
N GLN A 366 -13.23 13.26 20.59
CA GLN A 366 -12.75 14.41 19.82
C GLN A 366 -11.88 13.94 18.66
N LEU A 367 -12.29 14.25 17.42
CA LEU A 367 -11.51 13.94 16.22
C LEU A 367 -10.45 14.99 15.94
N PHE A 368 -10.82 16.27 16.03
CA PHE A 368 -9.87 17.37 15.90
C PHE A 368 -10.31 18.59 16.69
N THR A 369 -9.33 19.42 17.01
CA THR A 369 -9.55 20.80 17.44
C THR A 369 -8.45 21.66 16.84
N PHE A 370 -8.80 22.83 16.33
CA PHE A 370 -7.81 23.81 15.90
C PHE A 370 -8.27 25.24 16.17
N GLN A 371 -7.29 26.11 16.38
CA GLN A 371 -7.44 27.55 16.55
C GLN A 371 -6.69 28.22 15.40
N VAL A 372 -7.35 29.14 14.72
CA VAL A 372 -6.73 29.95 13.67
C VAL A 372 -6.13 31.17 14.35
N LYS A 373 -4.82 31.33 14.26
CA LYS A 373 -4.15 32.57 14.67
C LYS A 373 -4.18 33.51 13.49
N VAL A 374 -4.95 34.59 13.62
CA VAL A 374 -4.97 35.73 12.70
C VAL A 374 -3.93 36.75 13.13
#